data_AF-A0A7Y6G9A7-F1
#
_entry.id   AF-A0A7Y6G9A7-F1
#
_cell.length_a   1.000
_cell.length_b   1.000
_cell.length_c   1.000
_cell.angle_alpha   90.00
_cell.angle_beta   90.00
_cell.angle_gamma   90.00
#
_symmetry.space_group_name_H-M   'P 1'
#
loop_
_entity.id
_entity.type
_entity.pdbx_description
1 polymer ?
#
loop_
_entity_poly.entity_id
_entity_poly.type
_entity_poly.pdbx_seq_one_letter_code
_entity_poly.pdbx_strand_id
1 'polypeptide(L)'
;MKTVRNSLQVAALSGIILLAGTTPALADSSSSTTSASTQAAAAVTKAQRLAKLKTLTGNSSASQDSWFTALGQYRQHKQAITKYKFNWSTDYCSGSPDSLAGGYDLKFACYRHDFGYRNYKKIAGNAAFRRDHKLRIDKALLGDLNRVCGNRFWADPYTPAQRKKLKTACLKSAKKYYNAVRALG
;
A
#
# COMPACT_ATOMS: atom_id res chain seq x y z
N MET A 1 -43.52 -29.58 -2.03
CA MET A 1 -43.51 -30.44 -0.81
C MET A 1 -42.08 -30.61 -0.32
N LYS A 2 -41.91 -30.66 1.01
CA LYS A 2 -40.68 -30.88 1.81
C LYS A 2 -39.80 -29.65 2.09
N THR A 3 -40.26 -28.91 3.09
CA THR A 3 -39.48 -28.08 4.03
C THR A 3 -38.65 -28.98 4.94
N VAL A 4 -37.38 -28.65 5.19
CA VAL A 4 -36.60 -29.27 6.28
C VAL A 4 -36.07 -28.15 7.17
N ARG A 5 -36.64 -28.07 8.38
CA ARG A 5 -36.19 -27.22 9.49
C ARG A 5 -35.27 -28.08 10.36
N ASN A 6 -34.05 -27.62 10.61
CA ASN A 6 -33.12 -28.27 11.53
C ASN A 6 -33.22 -27.60 12.91
N SER A 7 -33.62 -28.38 13.90
CA SER A 7 -33.78 -27.97 15.30
C SER A 7 -32.43 -27.96 16.01
N LEU A 8 -32.09 -26.83 16.64
CA LEU A 8 -30.98 -26.69 17.59
C LEU A 8 -31.44 -27.14 18.97
N GLN A 9 -30.78 -28.15 19.54
CA GLN A 9 -30.91 -28.56 20.94
C GLN A 9 -29.89 -27.76 21.77
N VAL A 10 -30.35 -26.99 22.75
CA VAL A 10 -29.50 -26.32 23.74
C VAL A 10 -29.75 -26.99 25.08
N ALA A 11 -28.77 -27.78 25.55
CA ALA A 11 -28.79 -28.39 26.87
C ALA A 11 -28.23 -27.40 27.91
N ALA A 12 -29.04 -27.13 28.93
CA ALA A 12 -28.67 -26.35 30.11
C ALA A 12 -27.93 -27.25 31.11
N LEU A 13 -26.86 -26.74 31.71
CA LEU A 13 -26.24 -27.32 32.91
C LEU A 13 -25.95 -26.19 33.91
N SER A 14 -26.74 -26.20 34.98
CA SER A 14 -26.61 -25.35 36.17
C SER A 14 -25.42 -25.81 37.01
N GLY A 15 -24.50 -24.90 37.33
CA GLY A 15 -23.42 -25.12 38.29
C GLY A 15 -23.71 -24.43 39.61
N ILE A 16 -23.83 -25.22 40.69
CA ILE A 16 -23.95 -24.78 42.08
C ILE A 16 -22.57 -24.32 42.57
N ILE A 17 -22.49 -23.14 43.19
CA ILE A 17 -21.30 -22.69 43.93
C ILE A 17 -21.72 -22.48 45.38
N LEU A 18 -21.16 -23.31 46.26
CA LEU A 18 -21.06 -23.11 47.70
C LEU A 18 -19.59 -22.79 47.99
N LEU A 19 -19.30 -21.75 48.78
CA LEU A 19 -18.11 -21.68 49.64
C LEU A 19 -18.25 -20.56 50.69
N ALA A 20 -17.72 -20.89 51.86
CA ALA A 20 -17.88 -20.23 53.16
C ALA A 20 -17.08 -18.91 53.32
N GLY A 21 -17.44 -18.13 54.34
CA GLY A 21 -16.80 -16.87 54.68
C GLY A 21 -15.58 -16.99 55.60
N THR A 22 -14.78 -15.91 55.68
CA THR A 22 -13.96 -15.47 56.83
C THR A 22 -13.48 -14.02 56.63
N THR A 23 -13.56 -13.25 57.72
CA THR A 23 -12.90 -12.00 58.19
C THR A 23 -12.11 -11.06 57.24
N PRO A 24 -12.22 -9.72 57.42
CA PRO A 24 -11.42 -8.72 56.71
C PRO A 24 -10.03 -8.54 57.33
N ALA A 25 -8.97 -8.72 56.53
CA ALA A 25 -7.62 -8.30 56.87
C ALA A 25 -7.30 -6.99 56.13
N LEU A 26 -6.93 -5.96 56.89
CA LEU A 26 -6.38 -4.70 56.38
C LEU A 26 -5.03 -4.99 55.71
N ALA A 27 -4.96 -4.84 54.40
CA ALA A 27 -3.70 -4.85 53.65
C ALA A 27 -3.25 -3.40 53.43
N ASP A 28 -2.07 -3.09 53.97
CA ASP A 28 -1.34 -1.85 53.70
C ASP A 28 -1.15 -1.68 52.18
N SER A 29 -1.70 -0.59 51.66
CA SER A 29 -1.53 -0.20 50.25
C SER A 29 -0.13 0.38 50.05
N SER A 30 0.86 -0.51 49.88
CA SER A 30 2.16 -0.12 49.35
C SER A 30 1.98 0.33 47.91
N SER A 31 1.88 1.64 47.72
CA SER A 31 1.76 2.27 46.42
C SER A 31 3.10 2.16 45.71
N SER A 32 3.28 1.09 44.94
CA SER A 32 4.36 1.00 43.96
C SER A 32 4.16 2.12 42.95
N THR A 33 4.88 3.22 43.13
CA THR A 33 4.97 4.30 42.16
C THR A 33 5.70 3.74 40.95
N THR A 34 4.97 3.10 40.05
CA THR A 34 5.46 2.79 38.72
C THR A 34 5.70 4.14 38.06
N SER A 35 6.94 4.64 38.15
CA SER A 35 7.39 5.75 37.33
C SER A 35 7.18 5.34 35.88
N ALA A 36 6.04 5.74 35.32
CA ALA A 36 5.77 5.68 33.90
C ALA A 36 6.81 6.57 33.23
N SER A 37 7.95 5.99 32.89
CA SER A 37 8.86 6.58 31.94
C SER A 37 8.06 6.74 30.66
N THR A 38 7.67 7.97 30.36
CA THR A 38 7.20 8.38 29.05
C THR A 38 8.35 8.21 28.09
N GLN A 39 8.57 6.97 27.65
CA GLN A 39 9.52 6.63 26.61
C GLN A 39 9.05 7.36 25.35
N ALA A 40 9.66 8.51 25.07
CA ALA A 40 9.41 9.24 23.83
C ALA A 40 9.60 8.26 22.67
N ALA A 41 8.54 8.00 21.92
CA ALA A 41 8.58 7.06 20.80
C ALA A 41 9.70 7.48 19.85
N ALA A 42 10.72 6.64 19.71
CA ALA A 42 11.88 6.93 18.90
C ALA A 42 11.47 7.28 17.46
N ALA A 43 12.06 8.33 16.89
CA ALA A 43 11.78 8.73 15.52
C ALA A 43 12.12 7.60 14.54
N VAL A 44 11.31 7.44 13.49
CA VAL A 44 11.52 6.39 12.48
C VAL A 44 12.87 6.58 11.79
N THR A 45 13.73 5.57 11.86
CA THR A 45 15.10 5.61 11.35
C THR A 45 15.14 5.62 9.81
N LYS A 46 16.25 6.08 9.24
CA LYS A 46 16.50 6.00 7.78
C LYS A 46 16.33 4.57 7.25
N ALA A 47 16.85 3.57 7.95
CA ALA A 47 16.74 2.16 7.57
C ALA A 47 15.27 1.69 7.54
N GLN A 48 14.48 2.02 8.56
CA GLN A 48 13.05 1.70 8.60
C GLN A 48 12.27 2.37 7.46
N ARG A 49 12.60 3.61 7.12
CA ARG A 49 11.98 4.32 5.99
C ARG A 49 12.31 3.65 4.65
N LEU A 50 13.58 3.27 4.43
CA LEU A 50 14.00 2.56 3.22
C LEU A 50 13.37 1.16 3.11
N ALA A 51 13.26 0.43 4.22
CA ALA A 51 12.57 -0.85 4.28
C ALA A 51 11.10 -0.70 3.88
N LYS A 52 10.40 0.29 4.44
CA LYS A 52 9.00 0.57 4.07
C LYS A 52 8.88 1.01 2.61
N LEU A 53 9.76 1.88 2.09
CA LEU A 53 9.75 2.23 0.66
C LEU A 53 9.91 1.01 -0.24
N LYS A 54 10.78 0.07 0.13
CA LYS A 54 11.00 -1.15 -0.65
C LYS A 54 9.71 -1.96 -0.81
N THR A 55 8.85 -2.02 0.22
CA THR A 55 7.56 -2.74 0.12
C THR A 55 6.56 -2.04 -0.81
N LEU A 56 6.69 -0.72 -0.99
CA LEU A 56 5.76 0.10 -1.79
C LEU A 56 6.23 0.32 -3.24
N THR A 57 7.47 -0.06 -3.56
CA THR A 57 8.13 0.24 -4.85
C THR A 57 8.69 -1.00 -5.55
N GLY A 58 8.22 -2.18 -5.16
CA GLY A 58 8.52 -3.45 -5.82
C GLY A 58 7.82 -3.56 -7.17
N ASN A 59 8.39 -4.39 -8.06
CA ASN A 59 7.81 -4.70 -9.37
C ASN A 59 6.89 -5.92 -9.30
N SER A 60 5.80 -5.81 -8.54
CA SER A 60 4.77 -6.84 -8.42
C SER A 60 3.40 -6.19 -8.21
N SER A 61 2.32 -6.92 -8.52
CA SER A 61 0.95 -6.49 -8.19
C SER A 61 0.79 -6.26 -6.69
N ALA A 62 1.25 -7.19 -5.85
CA ALA A 62 1.17 -7.05 -4.40
C ALA A 62 1.86 -5.78 -3.85
N SER A 63 2.97 -5.35 -4.46
CA SER A 63 3.61 -4.09 -4.08
C SER A 63 2.84 -2.86 -4.55
N GLN A 64 2.21 -2.94 -5.73
CA GLN A 64 1.30 -1.91 -6.23
C GLN A 64 0.08 -1.77 -5.31
N ASP A 65 -0.54 -2.88 -4.91
CA ASP A 65 -1.68 -2.90 -3.98
C ASP A 65 -1.28 -2.32 -2.62
N SER A 66 -0.11 -2.73 -2.10
CA SER A 66 0.46 -2.16 -0.87
C SER A 66 0.66 -0.65 -0.96
N TRP A 67 1.07 -0.14 -2.12
CA TRP A 67 1.19 1.29 -2.37
C TRP A 67 -0.16 1.99 -2.40
N PHE A 68 -1.18 1.42 -3.05
CA PHE A 68 -2.55 1.96 -3.01
C PHE A 68 -3.13 1.98 -1.60
N THR A 69 -2.94 0.91 -0.82
CA THR A 69 -3.32 0.88 0.60
C THR A 69 -2.61 1.99 1.38
N ALA A 70 -1.30 2.16 1.18
CA ALA A 70 -0.54 3.20 1.85
C ALA A 70 -0.98 4.62 1.44
N LEU A 71 -1.33 4.83 0.16
CA LEU A 71 -1.89 6.08 -0.33
C LEU A 71 -3.24 6.39 0.33
N GLY A 72 -4.12 5.38 0.45
CA GLY A 72 -5.39 5.50 1.17
C GLY A 72 -5.18 5.86 2.64
N GLN A 73 -4.25 5.19 3.31
CA GLN A 73 -3.86 5.48 4.69
C GLN A 73 -3.29 6.90 4.84
N TYR A 74 -2.52 7.38 3.86
CA TYR A 74 -1.94 8.71 3.86
C TYR A 74 -3.04 9.79 3.76
N ARG A 75 -4.00 9.60 2.86
CA ARG A 75 -5.18 10.49 2.71
C ARG A 75 -6.06 10.52 3.95
N GLN A 76 -6.08 9.45 4.73
CA GLN A 76 -6.77 9.36 6.02
C GLN A 76 -5.90 9.76 7.21
N HIS A 77 -4.71 10.33 6.97
CA HIS A 77 -3.77 10.76 8.01
C HIS A 77 -3.35 9.67 9.02
N LYS A 78 -3.41 8.38 8.64
CA LYS A 78 -3.12 7.27 9.56
C LYS A 78 -1.64 7.26 9.97
N GLN A 79 -1.40 7.16 11.27
CA GLN A 79 -0.05 7.08 11.85
C GLN A 79 0.79 5.92 11.27
N ALA A 80 0.12 4.85 10.82
CA ALA A 80 0.74 3.70 10.14
C ALA A 80 1.62 4.09 8.94
N ILE A 81 1.34 5.22 8.28
CA ILE A 81 2.12 5.71 7.13
C ILE A 81 2.68 7.13 7.33
N THR A 82 1.96 8.02 8.02
CA THR A 82 2.40 9.42 8.18
C THR A 82 3.68 9.55 9.00
N LYS A 83 3.94 8.62 9.94
CA LYS A 83 5.18 8.57 10.73
C LYS A 83 6.46 8.49 9.88
N TYR A 84 6.38 7.95 8.66
CA TYR A 84 7.53 7.83 7.76
C TYR A 84 7.87 9.15 7.04
N LYS A 85 7.00 10.17 7.11
CA LYS A 85 7.19 11.49 6.50
C LYS A 85 7.62 11.38 5.02
N PHE A 86 6.94 10.51 4.26
CA PHE A 86 7.19 10.36 2.84
C PHE A 86 6.66 11.55 2.05
N ASN A 87 7.33 11.86 0.94
CA ASN A 87 6.84 12.81 -0.04
C ASN A 87 5.79 12.12 -0.92
N TRP A 88 4.55 12.61 -0.88
CA TRP A 88 3.42 12.12 -1.68
C TRP A 88 3.01 13.09 -2.80
N SER A 89 3.82 14.12 -3.09
CA SER A 89 3.59 14.99 -4.24
C SER A 89 3.86 14.25 -5.55
N THR A 90 3.10 14.62 -6.58
CA THR A 90 3.16 14.03 -7.92
C THR A 90 2.81 15.08 -8.95
N ASP A 91 3.49 15.04 -10.08
CA ASP A 91 3.12 15.75 -11.31
C ASP A 91 2.58 14.78 -12.37
N TYR A 92 2.30 13.53 -11.95
CA TYR A 92 1.77 12.45 -12.77
C TYR A 92 2.71 12.11 -13.91
N CYS A 93 2.20 11.93 -15.13
CA CYS A 93 3.02 11.43 -16.24
C CYS A 93 3.79 12.55 -16.94
N SER A 94 4.46 13.43 -16.17
CA SER A 94 5.09 14.65 -16.69
C SER A 94 5.86 14.46 -18.00
N GLY A 95 5.60 15.36 -18.96
CA GLY A 95 6.14 15.25 -20.32
C GLY A 95 5.50 14.13 -21.16
N SER A 96 4.40 13.51 -20.72
CA SER A 96 3.66 12.48 -21.44
C SER A 96 2.14 12.50 -21.10
N PRO A 97 1.26 11.91 -21.93
CA PRO A 97 -0.18 11.91 -21.66
C PRO A 97 -0.63 11.05 -20.46
N ASP A 98 -1.31 11.64 -19.47
CA ASP A 98 -1.86 10.91 -18.32
C ASP A 98 -2.84 9.77 -18.67
N SER A 99 -3.45 9.82 -19.84
CA SER A 99 -4.37 8.78 -20.33
C SER A 99 -4.10 8.43 -21.80
N LEU A 100 -4.49 7.21 -22.19
CA LEU A 100 -4.39 6.73 -23.56
C LEU A 100 -5.77 6.35 -24.11
N ALA A 101 -5.85 6.27 -25.45
CA ALA A 101 -7.03 5.78 -26.16
C ALA A 101 -7.51 4.44 -25.59
N GLY A 102 -8.84 4.25 -25.58
CA GLY A 102 -9.45 3.06 -24.99
C GLY A 102 -9.70 3.15 -23.48
N GLY A 103 -9.49 4.32 -22.87
CA GLY A 103 -9.80 4.59 -21.45
C GLY A 103 -8.71 4.19 -20.47
N TYR A 104 -7.47 3.96 -20.93
CA TYR A 104 -6.37 3.60 -20.04
C TYR A 104 -5.88 4.82 -19.28
N ASP A 105 -6.00 4.80 -17.95
CA ASP A 105 -5.49 5.83 -17.05
C ASP A 105 -4.12 5.42 -16.50
N LEU A 106 -3.09 6.22 -16.80
CA LEU A 106 -1.70 5.98 -16.41
C LEU A 106 -1.31 6.75 -15.13
N LYS A 107 -2.16 7.65 -14.63
CA LYS A 107 -1.82 8.58 -13.53
C LYS A 107 -1.26 7.88 -12.32
N PHE A 108 -1.87 6.79 -11.89
CA PHE A 108 -1.42 6.08 -10.68
C PHE A 108 -0.13 5.29 -10.89
N ALA A 109 0.16 4.84 -12.11
CA ALA A 109 1.46 4.24 -12.43
C ALA A 109 2.57 5.30 -12.33
N CYS A 110 2.33 6.48 -12.89
CA CYS A 110 3.26 7.61 -12.82
C CYS A 110 3.39 8.15 -11.38
N TYR A 111 2.29 8.23 -10.63
CA TYR A 111 2.31 8.66 -9.23
C TYR A 111 3.15 7.71 -8.35
N ARG A 112 3.03 6.39 -8.54
CA ARG A 112 3.88 5.45 -7.79
C ARG A 112 5.36 5.57 -8.18
N HIS A 113 5.66 5.87 -9.44
CA HIS A 113 7.02 6.13 -9.92
C HIS A 113 7.61 7.39 -9.27
N ASP A 114 6.87 8.50 -9.30
CA ASP A 114 7.20 9.76 -8.62
C ASP A 114 7.47 9.58 -7.13
N PHE A 115 6.57 8.86 -6.46
CA PHE A 115 6.71 8.51 -5.05
C PHE A 115 8.04 7.81 -4.81
N GLY A 116 8.39 6.82 -5.63
CA GLY A 116 9.68 6.13 -5.54
C GLY A 116 10.86 7.09 -5.74
N TYR A 117 10.85 7.84 -6.84
CA TYR A 117 11.93 8.76 -7.22
C TYR A 117 12.19 9.81 -6.12
N ARG A 118 11.16 10.55 -5.72
CA ARG A 118 11.26 11.65 -4.77
C ARG A 118 11.75 11.16 -3.41
N ASN A 119 11.24 10.03 -2.93
CA ASN A 119 11.61 9.52 -1.61
C ASN A 119 12.98 8.86 -1.60
N TYR A 120 13.35 8.07 -2.60
CA TYR A 120 14.69 7.48 -2.64
C TYR A 120 15.78 8.54 -2.83
N LYS A 121 15.57 9.56 -3.68
CA LYS A 121 16.51 10.69 -3.79
C LYS A 121 16.69 11.40 -2.45
N LYS A 122 15.59 11.68 -1.73
CA LYS A 122 15.63 12.37 -0.42
C LYS A 122 16.28 11.53 0.69
N ILE A 123 16.01 10.22 0.74
CA ILE A 123 16.39 9.38 1.89
C ILE A 123 17.73 8.66 1.66
N ALA A 124 17.93 8.10 0.47
CA ALA A 124 19.16 7.40 0.10
C ALA A 124 20.25 8.34 -0.44
N GLY A 125 19.86 9.49 -1.01
CA GLY A 125 20.76 10.40 -1.72
C GLY A 125 20.83 10.07 -3.22
N ASN A 126 21.22 11.06 -4.03
CA ASN A 126 21.21 10.93 -5.49
C ASN A 126 22.13 9.81 -6.02
N ALA A 127 23.33 9.64 -5.45
CA ALA A 127 24.26 8.61 -5.89
C ALA A 127 23.71 7.20 -5.65
N ALA A 128 23.25 6.90 -4.42
CA ALA A 128 22.64 5.62 -4.08
C ALA A 128 21.32 5.39 -4.85
N PHE A 129 20.53 6.44 -5.09
CA PHE A 129 19.34 6.34 -5.93
C PHE A 129 19.68 5.85 -7.34
N ARG A 130 20.63 6.51 -8.04
CA ARG A 130 21.00 6.15 -9.42
C ARG A 130 21.56 4.73 -9.49
N ARG A 131 22.42 4.35 -8.53
CA ARG A 131 23.09 3.04 -8.50
C ARG A 131 22.15 1.89 -8.12
N ASP A 132 21.36 2.05 -7.04
CA ASP A 132 20.75 0.90 -6.35
C ASP A 132 19.21 0.84 -6.47
N HIS A 133 18.57 1.92 -6.93
CA HIS A 133 17.11 2.08 -6.81
C HIS A 133 16.41 2.43 -8.11
N LYS A 134 17.00 3.33 -8.92
CA LYS A 134 16.40 3.87 -10.14
C LYS A 134 15.87 2.77 -11.07
N LEU A 135 16.71 1.79 -11.42
CA LEU A 135 16.33 0.70 -12.32
C LEU A 135 15.14 -0.12 -11.80
N ARG A 136 15.06 -0.38 -10.49
CA ARG A 136 13.95 -1.15 -9.91
C ARG A 136 12.64 -0.36 -9.98
N ILE A 137 12.70 0.96 -9.74
CA ILE A 137 11.52 1.84 -9.79
C ILE A 137 11.04 2.00 -11.24
N ASP A 138 11.96 2.15 -12.19
CA ASP A 138 11.63 2.20 -13.63
C ASP A 138 10.96 0.90 -14.08
N LYS A 139 11.47 -0.26 -13.65
CA LYS A 139 10.84 -1.57 -13.92
C LYS A 139 9.45 -1.66 -13.28
N ALA A 140 9.27 -1.12 -12.08
CA ALA A 140 7.98 -1.09 -11.40
C ALA A 140 6.95 -0.22 -12.15
N LEU A 141 7.37 0.92 -12.72
CA LEU A 141 6.53 1.74 -13.62
C LEU A 141 6.09 0.92 -14.84
N LEU A 142 7.01 0.25 -15.53
CA LEU A 142 6.64 -0.61 -16.67
C LEU A 142 5.65 -1.69 -16.27
N GLY A 143 5.85 -2.32 -15.10
CA GLY A 143 4.93 -3.31 -14.55
C GLY A 143 3.53 -2.75 -14.31
N ASP A 144 3.42 -1.55 -13.74
CA ASP A 144 2.12 -0.89 -13.50
C ASP A 144 1.42 -0.55 -14.80
N LEU A 145 2.13 0.06 -15.75
CA LEU A 145 1.58 0.44 -17.05
C LEU A 145 1.07 -0.81 -17.80
N ASN A 146 1.81 -1.91 -17.77
CA ASN A 146 1.37 -3.17 -18.37
C ASN A 146 0.09 -3.73 -17.72
N ARG A 147 -0.06 -3.59 -16.40
CA ARG A 147 -1.29 -3.96 -15.69
C ARG A 147 -2.45 -3.08 -16.12
N VAL A 148 -2.25 -1.76 -16.23
CA VAL A 148 -3.26 -0.83 -16.79
C VAL A 148 -3.71 -1.30 -18.18
N CYS A 149 -2.77 -1.64 -19.07
CA CYS A 149 -3.10 -2.15 -20.41
C CYS A 149 -3.86 -3.49 -20.39
N GLY A 150 -3.72 -4.28 -19.32
CA GLY A 150 -4.43 -5.53 -19.10
C GLY A 150 -5.86 -5.35 -18.60
N ASN A 151 -6.23 -4.16 -18.11
CA ASN A 151 -7.53 -3.91 -17.53
C ASN A 151 -8.65 -3.99 -18.57
N ARG A 152 -9.79 -4.55 -18.16
CA ARG A 152 -11.05 -4.55 -18.89
C ARG A 152 -12.05 -3.70 -18.11
N PHE A 153 -12.74 -2.80 -18.79
CA PHE A 153 -13.78 -1.98 -18.20
C PHE A 153 -15.12 -2.70 -18.32
N TRP A 154 -15.98 -2.60 -17.31
CA TRP A 154 -17.28 -3.29 -17.28
C TRP A 154 -18.27 -2.72 -18.31
N ALA A 155 -18.13 -1.43 -18.64
CA ALA A 155 -18.87 -0.73 -19.70
C ALA A 155 -17.92 -0.39 -20.87
N ASP A 156 -17.23 -1.40 -21.41
CA ASP A 156 -16.30 -1.22 -22.53
C ASP A 156 -17.07 -1.06 -23.86
N PRO A 157 -17.08 0.12 -24.50
CA PRO A 157 -17.86 0.35 -25.72
C PRO A 157 -17.19 -0.25 -26.97
N TYR A 158 -16.02 -0.87 -26.83
CA TYR A 158 -15.22 -1.34 -27.96
C TYR A 158 -15.45 -2.84 -28.22
N THR A 159 -15.50 -3.21 -29.50
CA THR A 159 -15.50 -4.62 -29.93
C THR A 159 -14.21 -5.34 -29.48
N PRO A 160 -14.22 -6.69 -29.39
CA PRO A 160 -13.01 -7.45 -29.04
C PRO A 160 -11.80 -7.15 -29.93
N ALA A 161 -12.02 -6.92 -31.23
CA ALA A 161 -10.96 -6.57 -32.18
C ALA A 161 -10.37 -5.18 -31.92
N GLN A 162 -11.22 -4.18 -31.67
CA GLN A 162 -10.77 -2.83 -31.29
C GLN A 162 -10.00 -2.87 -29.97
N ARG A 163 -10.51 -3.58 -28.95
CA ARG A 163 -9.84 -3.71 -27.65
C ARG A 163 -8.47 -4.37 -27.76
N LYS A 164 -8.32 -5.38 -28.63
CA LYS A 164 -7.01 -5.99 -28.92
C LYS A 164 -6.02 -4.95 -29.49
N LYS A 165 -6.45 -4.15 -30.46
CA LYS A 165 -5.61 -3.08 -31.06
C LYS A 165 -5.23 -2.02 -30.01
N LEU A 166 -6.20 -1.57 -29.20
CA LEU A 166 -5.99 -0.60 -28.13
C LEU A 166 -5.02 -1.12 -27.06
N LYS A 167 -5.15 -2.38 -26.65
CA LYS A 167 -4.21 -3.04 -25.73
C LYS A 167 -2.79 -3.07 -26.29
N THR A 168 -2.62 -3.44 -27.56
CA THR A 168 -1.29 -3.44 -28.21
C THR A 168 -0.70 -2.02 -28.25
N ALA A 169 -1.50 -1.01 -28.58
CA ALA A 169 -1.06 0.39 -28.56
C ALA A 169 -0.66 0.83 -27.14
N CYS A 170 -1.45 0.48 -26.12
CA CYS A 170 -1.15 0.75 -24.72
C CYS A 170 0.20 0.14 -24.30
N LEU A 171 0.45 -1.15 -24.60
CA LEU A 171 1.72 -1.80 -24.27
C LEU A 171 2.91 -1.16 -24.99
N LYS A 172 2.74 -0.69 -26.23
CA LYS A 172 3.76 0.06 -26.95
C LYS A 172 4.06 1.40 -26.26
N SER A 173 3.03 2.13 -25.84
CA SER A 173 3.18 3.35 -25.05
C SER A 173 3.86 3.09 -23.71
N ALA A 174 3.48 2.03 -22.98
CA ALA A 174 4.12 1.64 -21.73
C ALA A 174 5.64 1.46 -21.88
N LYS A 175 6.08 0.82 -22.97
CA LYS A 175 7.51 0.68 -23.29
C LYS A 175 8.18 2.03 -23.58
N LYS A 176 7.49 2.97 -24.25
CA LYS A 176 8.02 4.33 -24.48
C LYS A 176 8.24 5.09 -23.18
N TYR A 177 7.27 5.03 -22.26
CA TYR A 177 7.36 5.67 -20.93
C TYR A 177 8.57 5.14 -20.17
N TYR A 178 8.69 3.81 -20.10
CA TYR A 178 9.84 3.15 -19.49
C TYR A 178 11.15 3.61 -20.13
N ASN A 179 11.26 3.59 -21.45
CA ASN A 179 12.48 3.99 -22.14
C ASN A 179 12.85 5.46 -21.88
N ALA A 180 11.86 6.36 -21.83
CA ALA A 180 12.09 7.77 -21.52
C ALA A 180 12.69 7.94 -20.11
N VAL A 181 12.07 7.35 -19.08
CA VAL A 181 12.60 7.46 -17.71
C VAL A 181 13.93 6.73 -17.54
N ARG A 182 14.20 5.67 -18.32
CA ARG A 182 15.51 4.99 -18.34
C ARG A 182 16.60 5.89 -18.90
N ALA A 183 16.32 6.63 -19.97
CA ALA A 183 17.27 7.51 -20.65
C ALA A 183 17.59 8.78 -19.86
N LEU A 184 16.64 9.26 -19.05
CA LEU A 184 16.86 10.36 -18.10
C LEU A 184 17.71 9.84 -16.92
N GLY A 185 19.03 9.84 -17.14
CA GLY A 185 20.08 9.35 -16.26
C GLY A 185 20.22 10.14 -14.99
#